data_AF-A0A6G3XP97-F1
#
_entry.id   AF-A0A6G3XP97-F1
#
_cell.length_a   1.000
_cell.length_b   1.000
_cell.length_c   1.000
_cell.angle_alpha   90.00
_cell.angle_beta   90.00
_cell.angle_gamma   90.00
#
_symmetry.space_group_name_H-M   'P 1'
#
loop_
_entity.id
_entity.type
_entity.pdbx_description
1 polymer ?
#
loop_
_entity_poly.entity_id
_entity_poly.type
_entity_poly.pdbx_seq_one_letter_code
_entity_poly.pdbx_strand_id
1 'polypeptide(L)'
;VAADSPDPRVGELTGHLAVSGGKRMRPLLVLLGAEFGEEWRDGVVDAAVVAELVHISSLYHDDVMDGAALRHGVPSANARWGERLAVAGGDWLLARAARLAADLGADMVRFNADVAGDLVEGQLLEMTGPA
;
A
#
# COMPACT_ATOMS: atom_id res chain seq x y z
N VAL A 1 -1.75 10.60 -6.49
CA VAL A 1 -2.14 9.35 -5.77
C VAL A 1 -2.25 9.54 -4.27
N ALA A 2 -1.18 9.83 -3.51
CA ALA A 2 -1.32 10.28 -2.10
C ALA A 2 -1.86 11.73 -1.99
N ALA A 3 -1.66 12.54 -3.04
CA ALA A 3 -2.05 13.95 -3.10
C ALA A 3 -3.46 14.22 -3.68
N ASP A 4 -4.32 13.21 -3.86
CA ASP A 4 -5.62 13.40 -4.54
C ASP A 4 -6.73 13.86 -3.59
N SER A 5 -6.46 13.99 -2.29
CA SER A 5 -7.41 14.54 -1.33
C SER A 5 -7.43 16.07 -1.39
N PRO A 6 -8.61 16.72 -1.42
CA PRO A 6 -8.72 18.18 -1.33
C PRO A 6 -8.27 18.71 0.05
N ASP A 7 -8.24 17.86 1.08
CA ASP A 7 -7.70 18.22 2.39
C ASP A 7 -6.19 17.95 2.45
N PRO A 8 -5.33 18.99 2.60
CA PRO A 8 -3.89 18.84 2.62
C PRO A 8 -3.37 17.98 3.79
N ARG A 9 -4.13 17.88 4.89
CA ARG A 9 -3.77 17.05 6.04
C ARG A 9 -3.81 15.56 5.70
N VAL A 10 -4.78 15.17 4.87
CA VAL A 10 -4.88 13.78 4.38
C VAL A 10 -3.69 13.49 3.47
N GLY A 11 -3.35 14.39 2.56
CA GLY A 11 -2.19 14.22 1.67
C GLY A 11 -0.85 14.18 2.41
N GLU A 12 -0.68 14.98 3.47
CA GLU A 12 0.50 14.91 4.33
C GLU A 12 0.59 13.55 5.04
N LEU A 13 -0.52 13.12 5.65
CA LEU A 13 -0.58 11.85 6.38
C LEU A 13 -0.31 10.66 5.47
N THR A 14 -0.97 10.55 4.31
CA THR A 14 -0.90 9.38 3.42
C THR A 14 0.31 9.42 2.50
N GLY A 15 0.89 10.62 2.28
CA GLY A 15 2.10 10.82 1.50
C GLY A 15 3.39 10.56 2.27
N HIS A 16 3.35 10.48 3.61
CA HIS A 16 4.55 10.43 4.44
C HIS A 16 5.51 9.30 4.07
N LEU A 17 5.04 8.04 4.02
CA LEU A 17 5.89 6.91 3.60
C LEU A 17 6.10 6.84 2.09
N ALA A 18 5.17 7.40 1.29
CA ALA A 18 5.34 7.49 -0.14
C ALA A 18 6.50 8.44 -0.53
N VAL A 19 6.73 9.52 0.22
CA VAL A 19 7.75 10.53 -0.11
C VAL A 19 9.09 10.26 0.57
N SER A 20 9.12 9.52 1.68
CA SER A 20 10.35 9.22 2.44
C SER A 20 11.27 8.18 1.77
N GLY A 21 10.96 7.76 0.55
CA GLY A 21 11.80 6.90 -0.28
C GLY A 21 11.38 5.43 -0.23
N GLY A 22 12.22 4.57 -0.80
CA GLY A 22 11.94 3.15 -0.96
C GLY A 22 12.55 2.64 -2.26
N LYS A 23 12.86 1.34 -2.30
CA LYS A 23 13.49 0.72 -3.47
C LYS A 23 12.55 0.60 -4.67
N ARG A 24 11.23 0.81 -4.46
CA ARG A 24 10.17 0.66 -5.47
C ARG A 24 10.22 -0.68 -6.21
N MET A 25 10.61 -1.73 -5.49
CA MET A 25 10.78 -3.07 -6.07
C MET A 25 9.46 -3.63 -6.62
N ARG A 26 8.34 -3.41 -5.93
CA ARG A 26 7.03 -3.94 -6.34
C ARG A 26 6.57 -3.35 -7.67
N PRO A 27 6.48 -2.02 -7.85
CA PRO A 27 6.14 -1.46 -9.15
C PRO A 27 7.16 -1.85 -10.22
N LEU A 28 8.46 -1.92 -9.91
CA LEU A 28 9.46 -2.39 -10.86
C LEU A 28 9.20 -3.83 -11.33
N LEU A 29 8.84 -4.74 -10.42
CA LEU A 29 8.52 -6.13 -10.77
C LEU A 29 7.26 -6.22 -11.65
N VAL A 30 6.26 -5.37 -11.42
CA VAL A 30 5.07 -5.30 -12.28
C VAL A 30 5.45 -4.85 -13.69
N LEU A 31 6.25 -3.78 -13.80
CA LEU A 31 6.71 -3.27 -15.09
C LEU A 31 7.59 -4.29 -15.83
N LEU A 32 8.52 -4.95 -15.14
CA LEU A 32 9.36 -6.01 -15.72
C LEU A 32 8.53 -7.22 -16.14
N GLY A 33 7.50 -7.59 -15.37
CA GLY A 33 6.59 -8.67 -15.73
C GLY A 33 5.81 -8.37 -17.01
N ALA A 34 5.43 -7.10 -17.21
CA ALA A 34 4.71 -6.67 -18.41
C ALA A 34 5.54 -6.82 -19.70
N GLU A 35 6.87 -6.77 -19.62
CA GLU A 35 7.77 -7.00 -20.77
C GLU A 35 7.68 -8.43 -21.35
N PHE A 36 7.19 -9.39 -20.57
CA PHE A 36 6.99 -10.78 -21.02
C PHE A 36 5.58 -11.05 -21.55
N GLY A 37 4.69 -10.05 -21.52
CA GLY A 37 3.35 -10.13 -22.08
C GLY A 37 3.32 -9.89 -23.59
N GLU A 38 2.17 -10.14 -24.22
CA GLU A 38 2.03 -9.99 -25.67
C GLU A 38 2.13 -8.52 -26.13
N GLU A 39 1.75 -7.54 -25.28
CA GLU A 39 1.90 -6.09 -25.53
C GLU A 39 1.92 -5.30 -24.21
N TRP A 40 2.54 -4.11 -24.21
CA TRP A 40 2.42 -3.13 -23.13
C TRP A 40 1.01 -2.57 -23.11
N ARG A 41 0.13 -3.17 -22.30
CA ARG A 41 -1.28 -2.77 -22.23
C ARG A 41 -1.43 -1.42 -21.52
N ASP A 42 -2.44 -0.66 -21.96
CA ASP A 42 -2.94 0.47 -21.18
C ASP A 42 -3.30 -0.03 -19.77
N GLY A 43 -2.83 0.68 -18.74
CA GLY A 43 -3.07 0.33 -17.33
C GLY A 43 -1.95 -0.43 -16.61
N VAL A 44 -0.86 -0.83 -17.29
CA VAL A 44 0.31 -1.47 -16.63
C VAL A 44 0.91 -0.56 -15.54
N VAL A 45 1.01 0.74 -15.81
CA VAL A 45 1.50 1.73 -14.83
C VAL A 45 0.54 1.83 -13.65
N ASP A 46 -0.76 1.83 -13.89
CA ASP A 46 -1.77 1.87 -12.83
C ASP A 46 -1.73 0.61 -11.97
N ALA A 47 -1.52 -0.57 -12.57
CA ALA A 47 -1.33 -1.81 -11.83
C ALA A 47 -0.07 -1.77 -10.94
N ALA A 48 1.02 -1.18 -11.43
CA ALA A 48 2.24 -0.95 -10.66
C ALA A 48 1.98 0.02 -9.48
N VAL A 49 1.16 1.06 -9.69
CA VAL A 49 0.73 1.98 -8.64
C VAL A 49 -0.15 1.27 -7.61
N VAL A 50 -1.09 0.42 -8.02
CA VAL A 50 -1.91 -0.39 -7.10
C VAL A 50 -1.01 -1.23 -6.19
N ALA A 51 -0.04 -1.94 -6.76
CA ALA A 51 0.88 -2.77 -5.99
C ALA A 51 1.69 -1.98 -4.94
N GLU A 52 2.11 -0.76 -5.28
CA GLU A 52 2.83 0.12 -4.36
C GLU A 52 1.90 0.73 -3.30
N LEU A 53 0.66 1.08 -3.63
CA LEU A 53 -0.30 1.60 -2.65
C LEU A 53 -0.66 0.54 -1.60
N VAL A 54 -0.91 -0.70 -2.01
CA VAL A 54 -1.14 -1.82 -1.09
C VAL A 54 0.07 -2.02 -0.18
N HIS A 55 1.27 -1.94 -0.73
CA HIS A 55 2.49 -2.05 0.05
C HIS A 55 2.65 -0.93 1.08
N ILE A 56 2.46 0.33 0.68
CA ILE A 56 2.58 1.45 1.61
C ILE A 56 1.48 1.35 2.68
N SER A 57 0.26 0.97 2.30
CA SER A 57 -0.82 0.71 3.27
C SER A 57 -0.39 -0.31 4.32
N SER A 58 0.18 -1.45 3.92
CA SER A 58 0.61 -2.47 4.87
C SER A 58 1.67 -1.92 5.83
N LEU A 59 2.62 -1.11 5.35
CA LEU A 59 3.64 -0.50 6.23
C LEU A 59 3.05 0.41 7.32
N TYR A 60 1.96 1.13 7.04
CA TYR A 60 1.27 1.93 8.07
C TYR A 60 0.68 1.04 9.15
N HIS A 61 0.03 -0.05 8.75
CA HIS A 61 -0.58 -0.98 9.68
C HIS A 61 0.48 -1.76 10.47
N ASP A 62 1.56 -2.22 9.82
CA ASP A 62 2.69 -2.90 10.46
C ASP A 62 3.37 -2.00 11.50
N ASP A 63 3.64 -0.74 11.15
CA ASP A 63 4.23 0.25 12.08
C ASP A 63 3.39 0.41 13.36
N VAL A 64 2.06 0.36 13.24
CA VAL A 64 1.14 0.41 14.37
C VAL A 64 1.18 -0.89 15.18
N MET A 65 1.09 -2.05 14.52
CA MET A 65 1.09 -3.36 15.17
C MET A 65 2.40 -3.62 15.93
N ASP A 66 3.54 -3.21 15.37
CA ASP A 66 4.87 -3.42 15.95
C ASP A 66 5.27 -2.31 16.94
N GLY A 67 4.47 -1.25 17.07
CA GLY A 67 4.84 -0.07 17.86
C GLY A 67 6.13 0.60 17.38
N ALA A 68 6.41 0.56 16.06
CA ALA A 68 7.64 1.04 15.49
C ALA A 68 7.77 2.56 15.69
N ALA A 69 8.97 3.04 16.09
CA ALA A 69 9.26 4.47 16.23
C ALA A 69 9.83 5.09 14.93
N LEU A 70 10.48 4.28 14.10
CA LEU A 70 11.15 4.69 12.86
C LEU A 70 10.87 3.69 11.74
N ARG A 71 10.73 4.21 10.52
CA ARG A 71 10.68 3.45 9.26
C ARG A 71 11.66 4.07 8.28
N HIS A 72 12.60 3.28 7.76
CA HIS A 72 13.64 3.74 6.81
C HIS A 72 14.41 5.00 7.27
N GLY A 73 14.63 5.14 8.59
CA GLY A 73 15.37 6.27 9.16
C GLY A 73 14.54 7.55 9.37
N VAL A 74 13.26 7.56 9.00
CA VAL A 74 12.31 8.64 9.34
C VAL A 74 11.34 8.18 10.43
N PRO A 75 10.71 9.10 11.20
CA PRO A 75 9.62 8.73 12.11
C PRO A 75 8.54 7.93 11.38
N SER A 76 8.07 6.84 11.98
CA SER A 76 6.91 6.09 11.48
C SER A 76 5.64 6.94 11.54
N ALA A 77 4.59 6.51 10.83
CA ALA A 77 3.32 7.25 10.82
C ALA A 77 2.66 7.30 12.21
N ASN A 78 2.69 6.18 12.96
CA ASN A 78 2.17 6.11 14.32
C ASN A 78 2.99 6.97 15.30
N ALA A 79 4.32 7.05 15.14
CA ALA A 79 5.14 7.93 15.98
C ALA A 79 4.85 9.42 15.75
N ARG A 80 4.52 9.81 14.51
CA ARG A 80 4.29 11.22 14.15
C ARG A 80 2.85 11.70 14.37
N TRP A 81 1.85 10.88 14.06
CA TRP A 81 0.43 11.26 14.13
C TRP A 81 -0.39 10.44 15.14
N GLY A 82 0.20 9.44 15.78
CA GLY A 82 -0.49 8.51 16.66
C GLY A 82 -1.14 7.36 15.89
N GLU A 83 -1.39 6.27 16.62
CA GLU A 83 -1.89 5.00 16.07
C GLU A 83 -3.19 5.15 15.28
N ARG A 84 -4.17 5.89 15.83
CA ARG A 84 -5.50 6.04 15.19
C ARG A 84 -5.42 6.71 13.82
N LEU A 85 -4.58 7.73 13.67
CA LEU A 85 -4.41 8.41 12.39
C LEU A 85 -3.55 7.58 11.44
N ALA A 86 -2.56 6.84 11.95
CA ALA A 86 -1.78 5.93 11.12
C ALA A 86 -2.65 4.81 10.52
N VAL A 87 -3.53 4.19 11.30
CA VAL A 87 -4.50 3.19 10.80
C VAL A 87 -5.39 3.80 9.72
N ALA A 88 -5.98 4.97 9.98
CA ALA A 88 -6.83 5.64 8.99
C ALA A 88 -6.06 6.04 7.70
N GLY A 89 -4.77 6.37 7.82
CA GLY A 89 -3.89 6.63 6.69
C GLY A 89 -3.66 5.40 5.82
N GLY A 90 -3.42 4.24 6.44
CA GLY A 90 -3.35 2.94 5.76
C GLY A 90 -4.66 2.63 5.04
N ASP A 91 -5.80 2.73 5.73
CA ASP A 91 -7.12 2.45 5.16
C ASP A 91 -7.42 3.34 3.94
N TRP A 92 -7.03 4.62 4.00
CA TRP A 92 -7.18 5.53 2.88
C TRP A 92 -6.36 5.10 1.65
N LEU A 93 -5.11 4.66 1.86
CA LEU A 93 -4.25 4.17 0.79
C LEU A 93 -4.81 2.88 0.16
N LEU A 94 -5.33 1.97 0.98
CA LEU A 94 -5.98 0.74 0.50
C LEU A 94 -7.26 1.05 -0.30
N ALA A 95 -8.06 2.03 0.16
CA ALA A 95 -9.24 2.50 -0.58
C ALA A 95 -8.85 3.12 -1.93
N ARG A 96 -7.74 3.87 -2.00
CA ARG A 96 -7.24 4.42 -3.26
C ARG A 96 -6.76 3.32 -4.21
N ALA A 97 -6.09 2.30 -3.68
CA ALA A 97 -5.68 1.12 -4.44
C ALA A 97 -6.90 0.39 -5.03
N ALA A 98 -7.93 0.14 -4.22
CA ALA A 98 -9.17 -0.49 -4.65
C ALA A 98 -9.89 0.33 -5.74
N ARG A 99 -9.93 1.66 -5.60
CA ARG A 99 -10.54 2.54 -6.64
C ARG A 99 -9.80 2.43 -7.98
N LEU A 100 -8.46 2.44 -7.94
CA LEU A 100 -7.63 2.33 -9.15
C LEU A 100 -7.71 0.93 -9.76
N ALA A 101 -7.73 -0.11 -8.93
CA ALA A 101 -7.97 -1.48 -9.37
C ALA A 101 -9.33 -1.63 -10.07
N ALA A 102 -10.37 -0.93 -9.60
CA ALA A 102 -11.68 -0.94 -10.24
C ALA A 102 -11.67 -0.30 -11.64
N ASP A 103 -10.84 0.71 -11.88
CA ASP A 103 -10.66 1.30 -13.22
C ASP A 103 -9.92 0.34 -14.18
N LEU A 104 -9.15 -0.62 -13.65
CA LEU A 104 -8.49 -1.69 -14.41
C LEU A 104 -9.37 -2.92 -14.66
N GLY A 105 -10.52 -3.02 -14.00
CA GLY A 105 -11.52 -4.06 -14.22
C GLY A 105 -11.69 -5.05 -13.06
N ALA A 106 -12.74 -5.87 -13.16
CA ALA A 106 -13.18 -6.76 -12.08
C ALA A 106 -12.13 -7.80 -11.66
N ASP A 107 -11.32 -8.30 -12.60
CA ASP A 107 -10.26 -9.27 -12.30
C ASP A 107 -9.16 -8.64 -11.45
N MET A 108 -8.81 -7.38 -11.69
CA MET A 108 -7.84 -6.65 -10.88
C MET A 108 -8.38 -6.36 -9.47
N VAL A 109 -9.67 -6.04 -9.35
CA VAL A 109 -10.32 -5.88 -8.04
C VAL A 109 -10.28 -7.18 -7.24
N ARG A 110 -10.61 -8.31 -7.87
CA ARG A 110 -10.55 -9.64 -7.24
C ARG A 110 -9.13 -9.97 -6.80
N PHE A 111 -8.16 -9.83 -7.69
CA PHE A 111 -6.75 -10.05 -7.38
C PHE A 111 -6.27 -9.19 -6.21
N ASN A 112 -6.62 -7.90 -6.20
CA ASN A 112 -6.27 -6.99 -5.11
C ASN A 112 -6.93 -7.39 -3.77
N ALA A 113 -8.16 -7.88 -3.80
CA ALA A 113 -8.85 -8.38 -2.61
C ALA A 113 -8.22 -9.67 -2.07
N ASP A 114 -7.86 -10.60 -2.96
CA ASP A 114 -7.18 -11.85 -2.59
C ASP A 114 -5.82 -11.54 -1.94
N VAL A 115 -5.01 -10.66 -2.55
CA VAL A 115 -3.71 -10.21 -1.99
C VAL A 115 -3.88 -9.56 -0.61
N ALA A 116 -4.90 -8.71 -0.44
CA ALA A 116 -5.16 -8.09 0.87
C ALA A 116 -5.58 -9.14 1.91
N GLY A 117 -6.37 -10.13 1.52
CA GLY A 117 -6.74 -11.27 2.36
C GLY A 117 -5.52 -12.08 2.80
N ASP A 118 -4.67 -12.47 1.86
CA ASP A 118 -3.45 -13.23 2.12
C ASP A 118 -2.49 -12.50 3.06
N LEU A 119 -2.36 -11.17 2.91
CA LEU A 119 -1.54 -10.34 3.81
C LEU A 119 -2.08 -10.37 5.24
N VAL A 120 -3.38 -10.18 5.41
CA VAL A 120 -4.03 -10.19 6.73
C VAL A 120 -3.95 -11.58 7.36
N GLU A 121 -4.21 -12.64 6.60
CA GLU A 121 -4.07 -14.01 7.08
C GLU A 121 -2.64 -14.30 7.54
N GLY A 122 -1.64 -13.93 6.73
CA GLY A 122 -0.23 -14.06 7.10
C GLY A 122 0.11 -13.36 8.41
N GLN A 123 -0.37 -12.13 8.59
CA GLN A 123 -0.19 -11.37 9.82
C GLN A 123 -0.88 -12.03 11.03
N LEU A 124 -2.10 -12.52 10.86
CA LEU A 124 -2.83 -13.20 11.93
C LEU A 124 -2.10 -14.47 12.38
N LEU A 125 -1.60 -15.26 11.44
CA LEU A 125 -0.82 -16.46 11.74
C LEU A 125 0.47 -16.15 12.51
N GLU A 126 1.17 -15.06 12.16
CA GLU A 126 2.33 -14.58 12.91
C GLU A 126 1.96 -14.25 14.37
N MET A 127 0.84 -13.55 14.57
CA MET A 127 0.38 -13.14 15.90
C MET A 127 -0.13 -14.29 16.76
N THR A 128 -0.75 -15.31 16.17
CA THR A 128 -1.29 -16.47 16.92
C THR A 128 -0.25 -17.55 17.23
N GLY A 129 0.87 -17.56 16.49
CA GLY A 129 1.90 -18.60 16.60
C GLY A 129 1.51 -19.93 15.93
N PRO A 130 2.42 -20.92 15.89
CA PRO A 130 2.16 -22.22 15.29
C PRO A 130 1.05 -22.98 16.04
N ALA A 131 0.28 -23.77 15.29
CA ALA A 131 -0.82 -24.61 15.80
C ALA A 131 -0.36 -25.69 16.79
#